data_AF-A0A2H4ZI88-F1
#
_entry.id   AF-A0A2H4ZI88-F1
#
_cell.length_a   1.000
_cell.length_b   1.000
_cell.length_c   1.000
_cell.angle_alpha   90.00
_cell.angle_beta   90.00
_cell.angle_gamma   90.00
#
_symmetry.space_group_name_H-M   'P 1'
#
loop_
_entity.id
_entity.type
_entity.pdbx_description
1 polymer ?
#
loop_
_entity_poly.entity_id
_entity_poly.type
_entity_poly.pdbx_seq_one_letter_code
_entity_poly.pdbx_strand_id
1 'polypeptide(L)'
;MLRLAPVYLAAIVFSLAVIVCGGDDDATPTPTITVGASPAPSTTTPADDSKTEAPSQSPAAVTAAPTAPGDIPTAPPTASEGTPAIAPEDQGAFAGQFLGQPLDQEGCTYNPTTALVTCPGRGLYAIDPPIVGQDISCNIWIVSGVAELIQCTSVEPLKTTYYEIME
;
A
#
# COMPACT_ATOMS: atom_id res chain seq x y z
N MET A 1 32.20 13.01 44.59
CA MET A 1 31.32 14.07 45.14
C MET A 1 30.35 14.48 44.05
N LEU A 2 29.05 14.43 44.33
CA LEU A 2 27.98 14.73 43.38
C LEU A 2 27.81 16.26 43.25
N ARG A 3 27.64 16.80 42.04
CA ARG A 3 27.11 18.16 41.83
C ARG A 3 26.01 18.13 40.79
N LEU A 4 24.80 18.43 41.26
CA LEU A 4 23.56 18.48 40.49
C LEU A 4 23.61 19.66 39.50
N ALA A 5 23.07 19.45 38.30
CA ALA A 5 22.65 20.53 37.41
C ALA A 5 21.10 20.59 37.40
N PRO A 6 20.46 21.71 37.77
CA PRO A 6 19.01 21.79 37.90
C PRO A 6 18.32 22.06 36.56
N VAL A 7 17.68 21.01 36.03
CA VAL A 7 16.22 20.91 35.83
C VAL A 7 15.38 22.23 35.85
N TYR A 8 14.61 22.44 34.77
CA TYR A 8 13.44 23.35 34.54
C TYR A 8 13.59 24.89 34.58
N LEU A 9 13.32 25.55 33.44
CA LEU A 9 12.04 26.27 33.12
C LEU A 9 12.11 26.75 31.64
N ALA A 10 11.27 26.27 30.73
CA ALA A 10 9.95 26.82 30.37
C ALA A 10 9.98 28.21 29.68
N ALA A 11 9.90 28.22 28.35
CA ALA A 11 9.49 29.38 27.53
C ALA A 11 8.86 28.92 26.21
N ILE A 12 7.71 28.23 26.29
CA ILE A 12 6.90 27.90 25.09
C ILE A 12 6.18 29.18 24.66
N VAL A 13 6.66 29.82 23.59
CA VAL A 13 5.97 30.96 22.97
C VAL A 13 4.87 30.42 22.05
N PHE A 14 3.64 30.42 22.56
CA PHE A 14 2.45 30.02 21.81
C PHE A 14 2.06 31.12 20.81
N SER A 15 2.56 31.03 19.58
CA SER A 15 2.15 31.93 18.49
C SER A 15 0.77 31.52 17.95
N LEU A 16 -0.28 32.14 18.50
CA LEU A 16 -1.66 32.03 18.01
C LEU A 16 -1.78 32.69 16.62
N ALA A 17 -1.68 31.88 15.56
CA ALA A 17 -2.04 32.31 14.21
C ALA A 17 -3.57 32.33 14.04
N VAL A 18 -4.09 33.47 13.63
CA VAL A 18 -5.53 33.69 13.43
C VAL A 18 -5.96 33.01 12.12
N ILE A 19 -6.77 31.96 12.20
CA ILE A 19 -7.48 31.42 11.03
C ILE A 19 -8.86 32.07 10.96
N VAL A 20 -9.03 32.95 9.97
CA VAL A 20 -10.29 33.58 9.61
C VAL A 20 -11.29 32.50 9.18
N CYS A 21 -12.46 32.50 9.82
CA CYS A 21 -13.58 31.67 9.38
C CYS A 21 -14.33 32.40 8.25
N GLY A 22 -13.88 32.19 7.01
CA GLY A 22 -14.71 32.29 5.80
C GLY A 22 -14.88 30.87 5.26
N GLY A 23 -16.06 30.38 4.89
CA GLY A 23 -17.27 31.13 4.54
C GLY A 23 -17.25 31.46 3.06
N ASP A 24 -17.47 30.44 2.23
CA ASP A 24 -17.96 30.57 0.86
C ASP A 24 -18.68 29.28 0.46
N ASP A 25 -19.91 29.42 -0.04
CA ASP A 25 -20.75 28.33 -0.53
C ASP A 25 -20.39 28.02 -2.00
N ASP A 26 -19.84 26.84 -2.31
CA ASP A 26 -19.80 26.33 -3.70
C ASP A 26 -20.65 25.06 -3.84
N ALA A 27 -21.94 25.29 -4.12
CA ALA A 27 -22.85 24.26 -4.58
C ALA A 27 -22.64 24.04 -6.09
N THR A 28 -21.62 23.26 -6.45
CA THR A 28 -21.32 22.94 -7.85
C THR A 28 -22.51 22.20 -8.52
N PRO A 29 -23.09 22.72 -9.62
CA PRO A 29 -24.22 22.07 -10.27
C PRO A 29 -23.79 20.91 -11.19
N THR A 30 -24.35 19.73 -10.95
CA THR A 30 -24.21 18.56 -11.83
C THR A 30 -24.82 18.80 -13.23
N PRO A 31 -24.07 18.64 -14.33
CA PRO A 31 -24.65 18.65 -15.67
C PRO A 31 -25.33 17.30 -15.98
N THR A 32 -26.66 17.29 -15.95
CA THR A 32 -27.48 16.18 -16.44
C THR A 32 -27.41 16.09 -17.97
N ILE A 33 -26.78 15.05 -18.52
CA ILE A 33 -26.91 14.70 -19.94
C ILE A 33 -28.08 13.73 -20.11
N THR A 34 -29.24 14.29 -20.46
CA THR A 34 -30.39 13.52 -20.97
C THR A 34 -30.28 13.40 -22.48
N VAL A 35 -30.15 12.18 -23.00
CA VAL A 35 -30.41 11.88 -24.41
C VAL A 35 -31.50 10.83 -24.47
N GLY A 36 -32.71 11.26 -24.83
CA GLY A 36 -33.81 10.37 -25.17
C GLY A 36 -34.13 10.44 -26.65
N ALA A 37 -34.47 9.29 -27.25
CA ALA A 37 -35.58 9.15 -28.19
C ALA A 37 -35.73 7.67 -28.62
N SER A 38 -36.90 7.10 -28.32
CA SER A 38 -37.43 5.92 -29.04
C SER A 38 -38.11 6.43 -30.33
N PRO A 39 -38.21 5.61 -31.40
CA PRO A 39 -39.45 4.83 -31.55
C PRO A 39 -39.29 3.41 -32.15
N ALA A 40 -40.27 2.56 -31.81
CA ALA A 40 -40.59 1.27 -32.46
C ALA A 40 -41.46 1.52 -33.76
N PRO A 41 -42.04 0.53 -34.53
CA PRO A 41 -42.37 -0.85 -34.15
C PRO A 41 -42.31 -2.00 -35.21
N SER A 42 -42.38 -3.25 -34.69
CA SER A 42 -43.06 -4.49 -35.17
C SER A 42 -42.94 -5.06 -36.61
N THR A 43 -42.72 -6.39 -36.73
CA THR A 43 -43.54 -7.37 -37.54
C THR A 43 -43.32 -8.85 -37.13
N THR A 44 -44.39 -9.66 -37.26
CA THR A 44 -44.72 -11.04 -36.77
C THR A 44 -44.55 -12.22 -37.78
N THR A 45 -44.46 -13.54 -37.44
CA THR A 45 -44.34 -14.25 -36.12
C THR A 45 -43.34 -15.45 -36.05
N PRO A 46 -43.57 -16.69 -36.57
CA PRO A 46 -43.19 -17.89 -35.76
C PRO A 46 -42.52 -19.12 -36.45
N ALA A 47 -42.16 -20.10 -35.60
CA ALA A 47 -41.87 -21.54 -35.87
C ALA A 47 -40.52 -21.88 -36.55
N ASP A 48 -39.90 -23.05 -36.35
CA ASP A 48 -40.33 -24.27 -35.64
C ASP A 48 -39.15 -25.07 -35.01
N ASP A 49 -39.51 -26.08 -34.22
CA ASP A 49 -38.75 -27.19 -33.62
C ASP A 49 -37.28 -27.46 -34.06
N SER A 50 -36.39 -27.60 -33.07
CA SER A 50 -35.27 -28.55 -33.13
C SER A 50 -34.73 -28.93 -31.75
N LYS A 51 -35.29 -30.01 -31.21
CA LYS A 51 -34.61 -31.13 -30.52
C LYS A 51 -33.37 -30.85 -29.63
N THR A 52 -33.54 -31.14 -28.34
CA THR A 52 -32.53 -31.42 -27.32
C THR A 52 -31.36 -32.31 -27.77
N GLU A 53 -30.12 -31.87 -27.49
CA GLU A 53 -29.03 -32.72 -27.01
C GLU A 53 -28.06 -31.91 -26.14
N ALA A 54 -27.38 -32.56 -25.18
CA ALA A 54 -26.67 -31.89 -24.09
C ALA A 54 -25.14 -32.05 -24.18
N PRO A 55 -24.34 -31.06 -23.74
CA PRO A 55 -22.95 -31.29 -23.36
C PRO A 55 -22.89 -31.71 -21.89
N SER A 56 -22.78 -33.01 -21.64
CA SER A 56 -22.32 -33.54 -20.35
C SER A 56 -20.81 -33.71 -20.39
N GLN A 57 -20.08 -32.95 -19.56
CA GLN A 57 -18.89 -33.43 -18.83
C GLN A 57 -18.36 -32.37 -17.85
N SER A 58 -18.64 -32.58 -16.57
CA SER A 58 -17.74 -32.20 -15.47
C SER A 58 -17.02 -33.48 -15.05
N PRO A 59 -15.69 -33.47 -14.89
CA PRO A 59 -15.14 -33.30 -13.54
C PRO A 59 -13.90 -32.35 -13.53
N ALA A 60 -13.43 -31.85 -12.39
CA ALA A 60 -13.75 -32.22 -11.02
C ALA A 60 -14.07 -31.01 -10.13
N ALA A 61 -14.83 -31.26 -9.07
CA ALA A 61 -14.91 -30.31 -7.97
C ALA A 61 -13.50 -30.14 -7.35
N VAL A 62 -13.05 -28.89 -7.22
CA VAL A 62 -11.93 -28.59 -6.32
C VAL A 62 -12.47 -28.80 -4.92
N THR A 63 -12.14 -29.94 -4.30
CA THR A 63 -12.43 -30.20 -2.89
C THR A 63 -11.55 -29.27 -2.05
N ALA A 64 -12.01 -28.04 -1.88
CA ALA A 64 -11.57 -27.21 -0.77
C ALA A 64 -11.99 -27.95 0.51
N ALA A 65 -11.03 -28.65 1.12
CA ALA A 65 -11.22 -29.20 2.45
C ALA A 65 -11.57 -28.04 3.40
N PRO A 66 -12.56 -28.20 4.31
CA PRO A 66 -12.87 -27.14 5.25
C PRO A 66 -11.68 -26.91 6.17
N THR A 67 -11.01 -25.77 6.02
CA THR A 67 -9.93 -25.36 6.91
C THR A 67 -10.47 -25.30 8.34
N ALA A 68 -9.84 -26.05 9.25
CA ALA A 68 -10.25 -26.06 10.64
C ALA A 68 -10.06 -24.67 11.29
N PRO A 69 -10.88 -24.27 12.28
CA PRO A 69 -10.72 -22.98 12.93
C PRO A 69 -9.37 -22.89 13.66
N GLY A 70 -8.50 -22.00 13.20
CA GLY A 70 -7.13 -21.91 13.72
C GLY A 70 -6.19 -21.15 12.78
N ASP A 71 -6.58 -19.95 12.35
CA ASP A 71 -5.73 -19.05 11.57
C ASP A 71 -4.51 -18.59 12.37
N ILE A 72 -3.46 -19.40 12.33
CA ILE A 72 -2.10 -18.95 12.64
C ILE A 72 -1.60 -18.26 11.36
N PRO A 73 -1.27 -16.96 11.38
CA PRO A 73 -0.74 -16.29 10.20
C PRO A 73 0.56 -16.97 9.77
N THR A 74 0.50 -17.66 8.62
CA THR A 74 1.68 -18.22 7.98
C THR A 74 2.55 -17.05 7.52
N ALA A 75 3.85 -17.12 7.81
CA ALA A 75 4.77 -16.07 7.38
C ALA A 75 4.69 -15.88 5.85
N PRO A 76 4.72 -14.62 5.35
CA PRO A 76 4.74 -14.38 3.91
C PRO A 76 5.84 -15.19 3.20
N PRO A 77 5.59 -15.68 1.98
CA PRO A 77 6.66 -16.28 1.18
C PRO A 77 7.73 -15.22 0.88
N THR A 78 9.01 -15.61 0.87
CA THR A 78 10.09 -14.76 0.39
C THR A 78 9.86 -14.40 -1.08
N ALA A 79 9.94 -13.11 -1.40
CA ALA A 79 9.86 -12.62 -2.76
C ALA A 79 10.95 -13.26 -3.65
N SER A 80 10.56 -13.71 -4.85
CA SER A 80 11.46 -14.35 -5.82
C SER A 80 11.62 -13.55 -7.12
N GLU A 81 11.02 -12.36 -7.19
CA GLU A 81 10.99 -11.48 -8.37
C GLU A 81 11.22 -10.03 -7.93
N GLY A 82 11.86 -9.21 -8.77
CA GLY A 82 12.23 -7.82 -8.45
C GLY A 82 13.64 -7.66 -7.90
N THR A 83 14.06 -6.41 -7.69
CA THR A 83 15.38 -6.07 -7.14
C THR A 83 15.42 -6.38 -5.64
N PRO A 84 16.42 -7.11 -5.11
CA PRO A 84 16.48 -7.42 -3.68
C PRO A 84 16.56 -6.15 -2.83
N ALA A 85 15.80 -6.12 -1.73
CA ALA A 85 15.82 -5.05 -0.74
C ALA A 85 15.89 -5.70 0.66
N ILE A 86 17.07 -5.64 1.27
CA ILE A 86 17.44 -6.47 2.44
C ILE A 86 17.53 -5.61 3.69
N ALA A 87 16.95 -6.05 4.81
CA ALA A 87 17.08 -5.34 6.08
C ALA A 87 18.50 -5.50 6.65
N PRO A 88 19.30 -4.42 6.79
CA PRO A 88 20.59 -4.50 7.46
C PRO A 88 20.45 -4.85 8.94
N GLU A 89 21.45 -5.54 9.48
CA GLU A 89 21.49 -5.98 10.88
C GLU A 89 21.41 -4.80 11.87
N ASP A 90 22.12 -3.70 11.59
CA ASP A 90 22.03 -2.44 12.33
C ASP A 90 21.23 -1.38 11.55
N GLN A 91 19.91 -1.46 11.72
CA GLN A 91 18.92 -0.52 11.21
C GLN A 91 19.20 0.94 11.59
N GLY A 92 19.78 1.19 12.78
CA GLY A 92 20.02 2.53 13.30
C GLY A 92 21.27 3.16 12.68
N ALA A 93 22.35 2.39 12.56
CA ALA A 93 23.56 2.81 11.86
C ALA A 93 23.29 3.08 10.37
N PHE A 94 22.55 2.18 9.70
CA PHE A 94 22.19 2.32 8.29
C PHE A 94 21.34 3.57 8.04
N ALA A 95 20.22 3.75 8.75
CA ALA A 95 19.40 4.96 8.61
C ALA A 95 20.19 6.24 8.98
N GLY A 96 21.16 6.12 9.90
CA GLY A 96 22.05 7.19 10.34
C GLY A 96 22.96 7.75 9.24
N GLN A 97 23.35 6.94 8.24
CA GLN A 97 24.28 7.40 7.18
C GLN A 97 23.65 8.43 6.22
N PHE A 98 22.31 8.49 6.17
CA PHE A 98 21.55 9.42 5.35
C PHE A 98 21.23 10.74 6.05
N LEU A 99 21.58 10.89 7.33
CA LEU A 99 21.32 12.12 8.09
C LEU A 99 22.11 13.30 7.52
N GLY A 100 21.39 14.38 7.21
CA GLY A 100 21.97 15.59 6.61
C GLY A 100 22.16 15.54 5.09
N GLN A 101 21.81 14.43 4.42
CA GLN A 101 21.71 14.38 2.97
C GLN A 101 20.40 15.02 2.49
N PRO A 102 20.36 15.62 1.28
CA PRO A 102 19.11 15.92 0.61
C PRO A 102 18.42 14.61 0.23
N LEU A 103 17.24 14.40 0.79
CA LEU A 103 16.52 13.12 0.71
C LEU A 103 15.07 13.35 0.30
N ASP A 104 14.72 12.85 -0.87
CA ASP A 104 13.35 12.81 -1.37
C ASP A 104 12.68 11.48 -0.94
N GLN A 105 11.37 11.50 -0.72
CA GLN A 105 10.60 10.29 -0.38
C GLN A 105 9.39 10.15 -1.30
N GLU A 106 9.23 8.96 -1.87
CA GLU A 106 8.10 8.61 -2.73
C GLU A 106 7.33 7.43 -2.14
N GLY A 107 6.00 7.48 -2.14
CA GLY A 107 5.15 6.44 -1.57
C GLY A 107 5.12 5.17 -2.42
N CYS A 108 5.17 4.02 -1.78
CA CYS A 108 5.16 2.70 -2.41
C CYS A 108 4.11 1.78 -1.78
N THR A 109 3.65 0.79 -2.55
CA THR A 109 2.66 -0.20 -2.10
C THR A 109 3.33 -1.53 -1.76
N TYR A 110 3.17 -2.00 -0.52
CA TYR A 110 3.58 -3.35 -0.11
C TYR A 110 2.47 -4.37 -0.39
N ASN A 111 2.84 -5.52 -0.97
CA ASN A 111 1.98 -6.69 -1.11
C ASN A 111 2.43 -7.79 -0.14
N PRO A 112 1.69 -8.03 0.97
CA PRO A 112 2.06 -9.03 1.97
C PRO A 112 1.92 -10.48 1.48
N THR A 113 1.22 -10.73 0.37
CA THR A 113 1.09 -12.08 -0.21
C THR A 113 2.34 -12.50 -0.98
N THR A 114 3.08 -11.53 -1.54
CA THR A 114 4.27 -11.78 -2.38
C THR A 114 5.57 -11.23 -1.78
N ALA A 115 5.50 -10.53 -0.64
CA ALA A 115 6.60 -9.78 -0.04
C ALA A 115 7.25 -8.74 -0.99
N LEU A 116 6.46 -8.13 -1.87
CA LEU A 116 6.95 -7.17 -2.87
C LEU A 116 6.56 -5.74 -2.49
N VAL A 117 7.44 -4.78 -2.75
CA VAL A 117 7.14 -3.35 -2.74
C VAL A 117 7.17 -2.81 -4.16
N THR A 118 6.06 -2.24 -4.61
CA THR A 118 5.94 -1.55 -5.90
C THR A 118 6.05 -0.05 -5.68
N CYS A 119 7.09 0.57 -6.23
CA CYS A 119 7.32 2.01 -6.17
C CYS A 119 7.08 2.64 -7.56
N PRO A 120 6.04 3.47 -7.74
CA PRO A 120 5.67 4.04 -9.04
C PRO A 120 6.85 4.77 -9.71
N GLY A 121 7.21 4.35 -10.93
CA GLY A 121 8.34 4.94 -11.67
C GLY A 121 9.74 4.59 -11.17
N ARG A 122 9.87 3.86 -10.04
CA ARG A 122 11.16 3.44 -9.46
C ARG A 122 11.43 1.94 -9.62
N GLY A 123 10.41 1.10 -9.52
CA GLY A 123 10.54 -0.33 -9.79
C GLY A 123 9.73 -1.23 -8.86
N LEU A 124 10.17 -2.48 -8.79
CA LEU A 124 9.59 -3.56 -8.00
C LEU A 124 10.69 -4.22 -7.18
N TYR A 125 10.49 -4.28 -5.86
CA TYR A 125 11.53 -4.67 -4.90
C TYR A 125 11.09 -5.86 -4.05
N ALA A 126 11.99 -6.82 -3.87
CA ALA A 126 11.83 -8.04 -3.08
C ALA A 126 12.28 -7.79 -1.65
N ILE A 127 11.34 -7.72 -0.70
CA ILE A 127 11.60 -7.37 0.70
C ILE A 127 12.01 -8.61 1.50
N ASP A 128 13.21 -8.57 2.11
CA ASP A 128 13.72 -9.64 2.97
C ASP A 128 14.31 -9.08 4.29
N PRO A 129 13.86 -9.50 5.48
CA PRO A 129 12.73 -10.40 5.73
C PRO A 129 11.39 -9.72 5.42
N PRO A 130 10.37 -10.48 4.97
CA PRO A 130 9.02 -9.96 4.76
C PRO A 130 8.43 -9.29 6.00
N ILE A 131 7.68 -8.22 5.78
CA ILE A 131 7.03 -7.45 6.86
C ILE A 131 5.75 -8.18 7.29
N VAL A 132 5.60 -8.35 8.60
CA VAL A 132 4.40 -8.86 9.26
C VAL A 132 3.76 -7.75 10.10
N GLY A 133 2.44 -7.63 10.03
CA GLY A 133 1.67 -6.62 10.75
C GLY A 133 0.49 -6.09 9.93
N GLN A 134 -0.21 -5.10 10.48
CA GLN A 134 -1.30 -4.39 9.82
C GLN A 134 -0.90 -2.96 9.43
N ASP A 135 -1.63 -2.38 8.46
CA ASP A 135 -1.49 -1.00 7.99
C ASP A 135 -0.05 -0.61 7.61
N ILE A 136 0.58 -1.46 6.77
CA ILE A 136 1.96 -1.28 6.34
C ILE A 136 2.03 -0.18 5.28
N SER A 137 2.74 0.91 5.61
CA SER A 137 3.08 1.99 4.68
C SER A 137 4.56 1.94 4.35
N CYS A 138 4.90 2.00 3.06
CA CYS A 138 6.29 1.98 2.59
C CYS A 138 6.59 3.24 1.76
N ASN A 139 7.79 3.79 1.93
CA ASN A 139 8.34 4.86 1.11
C ASN A 139 9.73 4.46 0.61
N ILE A 140 10.04 4.78 -0.65
CA ILE A 140 11.41 4.70 -1.17
C ILE A 140 12.11 6.03 -0.91
N TRP A 141 13.34 5.96 -0.43
CA TRP A 141 14.17 7.10 -0.11
C TRP A 141 15.20 7.30 -1.22
N ILE A 142 15.22 8.51 -1.76
CA ILE A 142 16.01 8.88 -2.93
C ILE A 142 17.04 9.92 -2.51
N VAL A 143 18.31 9.63 -2.74
CA VAL A 143 19.45 10.46 -2.33
C VAL A 143 20.20 10.87 -3.58
N SER A 144 20.33 12.18 -3.80
CA SER A 144 20.96 12.73 -5.01
C SER A 144 20.39 12.18 -6.35
N GLY A 145 19.12 11.73 -6.34
CA GLY A 145 18.43 11.16 -7.50
C GLY A 145 18.48 9.64 -7.64
N VAL A 146 19.29 8.94 -6.84
CA VAL A 146 19.40 7.46 -6.79
C VAL A 146 18.50 6.91 -5.67
N ALA A 147 17.86 5.77 -5.89
CA ALA A 147 17.05 5.09 -4.88
C ALA A 147 17.94 4.18 -4.02
N GLU A 148 18.12 4.52 -2.74
CA GLU A 148 19.10 3.87 -1.86
C GLU A 148 18.45 2.84 -0.91
N LEU A 149 17.24 3.15 -0.41
CA LEU A 149 16.55 2.29 0.55
C LEU A 149 15.03 2.40 0.46
N ILE A 150 14.36 1.42 1.06
CA ILE A 150 12.92 1.43 1.34
C ILE A 150 12.71 1.47 2.85
N GLN A 151 11.97 2.45 3.32
CA GLN A 151 11.49 2.53 4.71
C GLN A 151 10.04 2.05 4.73
N CYS A 152 9.75 0.99 5.50
CA CYS A 152 8.39 0.54 5.75
C CYS A 152 8.02 0.62 7.23
N THR A 153 6.79 1.04 7.54
CA THR A 153 6.26 1.13 8.90
C THR A 153 4.92 0.38 8.98
N SER A 154 4.82 -0.59 9.91
CA SER A 154 3.56 -1.19 10.34
C SER A 154 3.01 -0.42 11.55
N VAL A 155 1.68 -0.34 11.68
CA VAL A 155 1.03 0.32 12.83
C VAL A 155 0.82 -0.66 13.98
N GLU A 156 0.53 -1.93 13.68
CA GLU A 156 0.33 -2.97 14.69
C GLU A 156 1.13 -4.26 14.35
N PRO A 157 2.19 -4.58 15.12
CA PRO A 157 2.85 -3.72 16.11
C PRO A 157 3.48 -2.49 15.44
N LEU A 158 3.63 -1.39 16.17
CA LEU A 158 4.30 -0.19 15.66
C LEU A 158 5.79 -0.49 15.45
N LYS A 159 6.21 -0.64 14.20
CA LYS A 159 7.58 -0.99 13.83
C LYS A 159 7.94 -0.34 12.50
N THR A 160 9.02 0.45 12.49
CA THR A 160 9.68 0.89 11.26
C THR A 160 10.86 -0.03 10.97
N THR A 161 11.02 -0.44 9.71
CA THR A 161 12.14 -1.23 9.19
C THR A 161 12.63 -0.59 7.91
N TYR A 162 13.95 -0.47 7.77
CA TYR A 162 14.67 0.01 6.59
C TYR A 162 15.25 -1.20 5.85
N TYR A 163 15.23 -1.13 4.52
CA TYR A 163 15.72 -2.16 3.61
C TYR A 163 16.67 -1.51 2.59
N GLU A 164 17.92 -1.96 2.56
CA GLU A 164 18.96 -1.57 1.60
C GLU A 164 18.66 -2.16 0.22
N ILE A 165 18.64 -1.34 -0.82
CA ILE A 165 18.42 -1.80 -2.20
C ILE A 165 19.72 -2.37 -2.76
N MET A 166 19.69 -3.61 -3.23
CA MET A 166 20.85 -4.30 -3.81
C MET A 166 20.86 -4.13 -5.34
N GLU A 167 21.79 -3.33 -5.86
CA GLU A 167 22.01 -3.13 -7.31
C GLU A 167 22.68 -4.31 -8.03
#